data_AF-A0A5C4TKA5-F1
#
_entry.id   AF-A0A5C4TKA5-F1
#
_cell.length_a   1.000
_cell.length_b   1.000
_cell.length_c   1.000
_cell.angle_alpha   90.00
_cell.angle_beta   90.00
_cell.angle_gamma   90.00
#
_symmetry.space_group_name_H-M   'P 1'
#
loop_
_entity.id
_entity.type
_entity.pdbx_description
1 polymer ?
#
loop_
_entity_poly.entity_id
_entity_poly.type
_entity_poly.pdbx_seq_one_letter_code
_entity_poly.pdbx_strand_id
1 'polypeptide(L)'
;MVTLNKHDMPAFTMWAQALIVSFVIFAISFGGSGTQKFYLILTDMGNISSAVPYLFLIGAFPFFKRLQEIDRPFVFFKPGWKTNITVIIMMFIITLGISFTAIQPIISKDFETAFWTIIGPLFFGLLGWLLYENGIRNIKLLEK
;
A
#
# COMPACT_ATOMS: atom_id res chain seq x y z
N MET A 1 19.07 13.70 7.02
CA MET A 1 19.34 12.31 6.59
C MET A 1 18.84 11.37 7.67
N VAL A 2 18.26 10.23 7.28
CA VAL A 2 18.26 9.12 8.22
C VAL A 2 19.69 8.59 8.25
N THR A 3 20.35 8.69 9.39
CA THR A 3 21.71 8.20 9.56
C THR A 3 21.71 6.69 9.36
N LEU A 4 22.40 6.23 8.33
CA LEU A 4 22.59 4.81 8.07
C LEU A 4 23.64 4.26 9.04
N ASN A 5 23.43 3.04 9.50
CA ASN A 5 24.43 2.32 10.28
C ASN A 5 25.51 1.71 9.36
N LYS A 6 26.45 0.98 9.96
CA LYS A 6 27.52 0.23 9.26
C LYS A 6 27.06 -0.86 8.28
N HIS A 7 25.75 -1.10 8.17
CA HIS A 7 25.11 -2.07 7.29
C HIS A 7 24.14 -1.39 6.31
N ASP A 8 24.31 -0.08 6.04
CA ASP A 8 23.47 0.72 5.16
C ASP A 8 21.97 0.72 5.53
N MET A 9 21.68 0.48 6.81
CA MET A 9 20.31 0.40 7.31
C MET A 9 19.95 1.64 8.13
N PRO A 10 18.75 2.22 7.93
CA PRO A 10 18.22 3.35 8.69
C PRO A 10 17.79 2.95 10.12
N ALA A 11 18.74 2.47 10.92
CA ALA A 11 18.46 1.77 12.19
C ALA A 11 17.62 2.60 13.17
N PHE A 12 17.90 3.89 13.33
CA PHE A 12 17.14 4.76 14.23
C PHE A 12 15.66 4.84 13.83
N THR A 13 15.37 5.05 12.53
CA THR A 13 14.00 5.13 12.02
C THR A 13 13.27 3.79 12.16
N MET A 14 13.97 2.68 11.90
CA MET A 14 13.38 1.34 12.07
C MET A 14 13.01 1.06 13.53
N TRP A 15 13.88 1.39 14.50
CA TRP A 15 13.57 1.24 15.92
C TRP A 15 12.45 2.18 16.38
N ALA A 16 12.43 3.43 15.90
CA ALA A 16 11.34 4.36 16.19
C ALA A 16 10.00 3.83 15.65
N GLN A 17 9.97 3.33 14.41
CA GLN A 17 8.78 2.70 13.83
C GLN A 17 8.35 1.48 14.64
N ALA A 18 9.28 0.59 15.00
CA ALA A 18 8.99 -0.61 15.78
C ALA A 18 8.34 -0.26 17.13
N LEU A 19 8.84 0.76 17.82
CA LEU A 19 8.26 1.25 19.07
C LEU A 19 6.84 1.79 18.86
N ILE A 20 6.63 2.62 17.83
CA ILE A 20 5.30 3.17 17.51
C ILE A 20 4.30 2.04 17.21
N VAL A 21 4.67 1.08 16.36
CA VAL A 21 3.81 -0.06 16.01
C VAL A 21 3.50 -0.92 17.24
N SER A 22 4.50 -1.17 18.09
CA SER A 22 4.33 -1.92 19.33
C SER A 22 3.33 -1.25 20.27
N PHE A 23 3.41 0.08 20.41
CA PHE A 23 2.45 0.85 21.20
C PHE A 23 1.02 0.76 20.64
N VAL A 24 0.86 0.90 19.32
CA VAL A 24 -0.45 0.77 18.66
C VAL A 24 -1.04 -0.63 18.88
N ILE A 25 -0.25 -1.70 18.71
CA ILE A 25 -0.69 -3.07 18.96
C ILE A 25 -1.10 -3.28 20.43
N PHE A 26 -0.30 -2.76 21.37
CA PHE A 26 -0.61 -2.82 22.79
C PHE A 26 -1.94 -2.13 23.10
N ALA A 27 -2.14 -0.91 22.59
CA ALA A 27 -3.38 -0.17 22.75
C ALA A 27 -4.59 -0.94 22.20
N ILE A 28 -4.46 -1.57 21.03
CA ILE A 28 -5.53 -2.39 20.43
C ILE A 28 -5.81 -3.64 21.25
N SER A 29 -4.77 -4.28 21.78
CA SER A 29 -4.86 -5.56 22.49
C SER A 29 -5.57 -5.44 23.84
N PHE A 30 -5.39 -4.30 24.53
CA PHE A 30 -6.04 -4.02 25.82
C PHE A 30 -7.14 -2.96 25.73
N GLY A 31 -7.46 -2.50 24.52
CA GLY A 31 -8.45 -1.46 24.27
C GLY A 31 -9.88 -1.98 24.25
N GLY A 32 -10.83 -1.11 24.58
CA GLY A 32 -12.27 -1.38 24.42
C GLY A 32 -12.72 -1.37 22.95
N SER A 33 -14.03 -1.46 22.73
CA SER A 33 -14.66 -1.54 21.39
C SER A 33 -14.22 -0.45 20.41
N GLY A 34 -13.93 0.77 20.89
CA GLY A 34 -13.42 1.85 20.05
C GLY A 34 -12.05 1.54 19.43
N THR A 35 -11.17 0.85 20.14
CA THR A 35 -9.82 0.52 19.65
C THR A 35 -9.86 -0.64 18.65
N GLN A 36 -10.78 -1.58 18.86
CA GLN A 36 -11.05 -2.63 17.88
C GLN A 36 -11.60 -2.05 16.58
N LYS A 37 -12.48 -1.05 16.67
CA LYS A 37 -12.98 -0.31 15.49
C LYS A 37 -11.84 0.40 14.76
N PHE A 38 -10.97 1.09 15.49
CA PHE A 38 -9.79 1.72 14.89
C PHE A 38 -8.87 0.72 14.19
N TYR A 39 -8.67 -0.47 14.75
CA TYR A 39 -7.92 -1.54 14.09
C TYR A 39 -8.58 -2.03 12.79
N LEU A 40 -9.91 -2.17 12.78
CA LEU A 40 -10.66 -2.51 11.56
C LEU A 40 -10.46 -1.43 10.48
N ILE A 41 -10.58 -0.15 10.85
CA ILE A 41 -10.32 0.98 9.97
C ILE A 41 -8.91 0.93 9.37
N LEU A 42 -7.88 0.70 10.21
CA LEU A 42 -6.48 0.56 9.78
C LEU A 42 -6.26 -0.64 8.86
N THR A 43 -6.91 -1.76 9.15
CA THR A 43 -6.79 -2.99 8.36
C THR A 43 -7.45 -2.81 6.99
N ASP A 44 -8.67 -2.26 6.94
CA ASP A 44 -9.41 -2.03 5.71
C ASP A 44 -8.71 -1.03 4.81
N MET A 45 -8.23 0.10 5.35
CA MET A 45 -7.44 1.06 4.58
C MET A 45 -6.13 0.44 4.06
N GLY A 46 -5.47 -0.41 4.86
CA GLY A 46 -4.24 -1.08 4.46
C GLY A 46 -4.46 -2.08 3.32
N ASN A 47 -5.58 -2.80 3.36
CA ASN A 47 -6.00 -3.71 2.29
C ASN A 47 -6.27 -2.97 0.98
N ILE A 48 -7.00 -1.84 1.02
CA ILE A 48 -7.23 -1.01 -0.18
C ILE A 48 -5.90 -0.41 -0.68
N SER A 49 -5.11 0.19 0.21
CA SER A 49 -3.86 0.86 -0.12
C SER A 49 -2.83 -0.07 -0.77
N SER A 50 -2.72 -1.31 -0.29
CA SER A 50 -1.81 -2.31 -0.86
C SER A 50 -2.32 -2.89 -2.17
N ALA A 51 -3.63 -3.10 -2.32
CA ALA A 51 -4.21 -3.77 -3.48
C ALA A 51 -4.33 -2.87 -4.73
N VAL A 52 -4.59 -1.57 -4.57
CA VAL A 52 -4.71 -0.63 -5.71
C VAL A 52 -3.45 -0.58 -6.60
N PRO A 53 -2.22 -0.45 -6.06
CA PRO A 53 -0.98 -0.53 -6.85
C PRO A 53 -0.86 -1.79 -7.70
N TYR A 54 -1.34 -2.94 -7.20
CA TYR A 54 -1.27 -4.20 -7.93
C TYR A 54 -2.16 -4.21 -9.17
N LEU A 55 -3.27 -3.47 -9.19
CA LEU A 55 -4.10 -3.34 -10.41
C LEU A 55 -3.30 -2.72 -11.56
N PHE A 56 -2.49 -1.70 -11.27
CA PHE A 56 -1.60 -1.10 -12.28
C PHE A 56 -0.51 -2.07 -12.72
N LEU A 57 0.12 -2.78 -11.79
CA LEU A 57 1.16 -3.76 -12.09
C LEU A 57 0.65 -4.89 -12.99
N ILE A 58 -0.49 -5.47 -12.63
CA ILE A 58 -1.12 -6.58 -13.35
C ILE A 58 -1.64 -6.10 -14.71
N GLY A 59 -2.27 -4.92 -14.76
CA GLY A 59 -2.73 -4.31 -16.00
C GLY A 59 -1.60 -3.97 -16.97
N ALA A 60 -0.42 -3.59 -16.46
CA ALA A 60 0.77 -3.32 -17.27
C ALA A 60 1.44 -4.59 -17.80
N PHE A 61 1.20 -5.76 -17.18
CA PHE A 61 1.91 -7.00 -17.50
C PHE A 61 1.79 -7.48 -18.96
N PRO A 62 0.62 -7.42 -19.63
CA PRO A 62 0.51 -7.75 -21.05
C PRO A 62 1.36 -6.84 -21.95
N PHE A 63 1.44 -5.54 -21.61
CA PHE A 63 2.25 -4.57 -22.35
C PHE A 63 3.74 -4.85 -22.15
N PHE A 64 4.14 -5.06 -20.89
CA PHE A 64 5.49 -5.49 -20.54
C PHE A 64 5.91 -6.78 -21.28
N LYS A 65 4.99 -7.75 -21.41
CA LYS A 65 5.27 -8.99 -22.14
C LYS A 65 5.49 -8.77 -23.64
N ARG A 66 4.89 -7.74 -24.25
CA ARG A 66 5.05 -7.44 -25.69
C ARG A 66 6.36 -6.72 -26.02
N LEU A 67 7.01 -6.08 -25.04
CA LEU A 67 8.33 -5.47 -25.26
C LEU A 67 9.34 -6.53 -25.68
N GLN A 68 10.07 -6.28 -26.77
CA GLN A 68 11.05 -7.21 -27.33
C GLN A 68 12.50 -6.90 -26.91
N GLU A 69 12.77 -5.70 -26.41
CA GLU A 69 14.12 -5.19 -26.08
C GLU A 69 14.49 -5.34 -24.58
N ILE A 70 13.86 -6.28 -23.87
CA ILE A 70 14.11 -6.51 -22.45
C ILE A 70 14.59 -7.95 -22.27
N ASP A 71 15.76 -8.11 -21.65
CA ASP A 71 16.24 -9.43 -21.22
C ASP A 71 15.35 -9.96 -20.10
N ARG A 72 14.82 -11.17 -20.32
CA ARG A 72 13.85 -11.81 -19.42
C ARG A 72 14.44 -13.12 -18.93
N PRO A 73 15.13 -13.13 -17.77
CA PRO A 73 15.78 -14.33 -17.24
C PRO A 73 14.78 -15.45 -16.92
N PHE A 74 13.49 -15.12 -16.78
CA PHE A 74 12.43 -16.09 -16.54
C PHE A 74 11.12 -15.71 -17.24
N VAL A 75 10.54 -16.66 -17.99
CA VAL A 75 9.25 -16.49 -18.69
C VAL A 75 8.29 -17.60 -18.29
N PHE A 76 7.36 -17.29 -17.39
CA PHE A 76 6.35 -18.26 -16.93
C PHE A 76 5.23 -18.48 -17.95
N PHE A 77 4.66 -17.39 -18.49
CA PHE A 77 3.59 -17.48 -19.48
C PHE A 77 4.17 -17.53 -20.90
N LYS A 78 3.97 -18.64 -21.62
CA LYS A 78 4.38 -18.76 -23.02
C LYS A 78 3.37 -18.10 -23.97
N PRO A 79 2.16 -18.64 -24.19
CA PRO A 79 1.21 -18.02 -25.12
C PRO A 79 0.62 -16.72 -24.56
N GLY A 80 0.41 -15.73 -25.44
CA GLY A 80 -0.17 -14.43 -25.07
C GLY A 80 -1.61 -14.51 -24.56
N TRP A 81 -2.41 -15.45 -25.06
CA TRP A 81 -3.80 -15.63 -24.61
C TRP A 81 -3.90 -16.06 -23.14
N LYS A 82 -3.00 -16.96 -22.67
CA LYS A 82 -2.94 -17.35 -21.25
C LYS A 82 -2.60 -16.16 -20.36
N THR A 83 -1.67 -15.30 -20.80
CA THR A 83 -1.35 -14.05 -20.09
C THR A 83 -2.58 -13.16 -19.96
N ASN A 84 -3.30 -12.93 -21.06
CA ASN A 84 -4.47 -12.06 -21.04
C ASN A 84 -5.58 -12.61 -20.13
N ILE A 85 -5.87 -13.92 -20.19
CA ILE A 85 -6.88 -14.55 -19.33
C ILE A 85 -6.49 -14.42 -17.86
N THR A 86 -5.23 -14.74 -17.50
CA THR A 86 -4.78 -14.61 -16.10
C THR A 86 -4.86 -13.17 -15.61
N VAL A 87 -4.47 -12.20 -16.44
CA VAL A 87 -4.56 -10.77 -16.10
C VAL A 87 -6.02 -10.37 -15.88
N ILE A 88 -6.95 -10.77 -16.75
CA ILE A 88 -8.38 -10.48 -16.59
C ILE A 88 -8.92 -11.07 -15.27
N ILE A 89 -8.61 -12.34 -14.99
CA ILE A 89 -9.05 -13.01 -13.76
C ILE A 89 -8.49 -12.30 -12.52
N MET A 90 -7.20 -11.97 -12.51
CA MET A 90 -6.56 -11.29 -11.37
C MET A 90 -7.11 -9.88 -11.17
N MET A 91 -7.27 -9.11 -12.26
CA MET A 91 -7.90 -7.78 -12.22
C MET A 91 -9.31 -7.86 -11.63
N PHE A 92 -10.10 -8.85 -12.06
CA PHE A 92 -11.46 -9.05 -11.56
C PHE A 92 -11.49 -9.39 -10.07
N ILE A 93 -10.68 -10.35 -9.63
CA ILE A 93 -10.62 -10.78 -8.22
C ILE A 93 -10.19 -9.63 -7.31
N ILE A 94 -9.14 -8.90 -7.68
CA ILE A 94 -8.63 -7.78 -6.87
C ILE A 94 -9.63 -6.63 -6.84
N THR A 95 -10.20 -6.28 -7.99
CA THR A 95 -11.20 -5.20 -8.08
C THR A 95 -12.43 -5.53 -7.25
N LEU A 96 -12.91 -6.78 -7.31
CA LEU A 96 -14.00 -7.23 -6.44
C LEU A 96 -13.62 -7.14 -4.97
N GLY A 97 -12.45 -7.66 -4.58
CA GLY A 97 -11.98 -7.63 -3.19
C GLY A 97 -11.97 -6.21 -2.61
N ILE A 98 -11.34 -5.27 -3.31
CA ILE A 98 -11.27 -3.86 -2.90
C ILE A 98 -12.67 -3.23 -2.85
N SER A 99 -13.52 -3.52 -3.84
CA SER A 99 -14.89 -3.00 -3.88
C SER A 99 -15.70 -3.47 -2.68
N PHE A 100 -15.58 -4.75 -2.32
CA PHE A 100 -16.24 -5.30 -1.12
C PHE A 100 -15.68 -4.68 0.16
N THR A 101 -14.36 -4.51 0.29
CA THR A 101 -13.76 -3.82 1.43
C THR A 101 -14.28 -2.38 1.58
N ALA A 102 -14.51 -1.67 0.47
CA ALA A 102 -15.07 -0.32 0.52
C ALA A 102 -16.58 -0.29 0.84
N ILE A 103 -17.34 -1.28 0.34
CA ILE A 103 -18.81 -1.31 0.46
C ILE A 103 -19.27 -1.91 1.79
N GLN A 104 -18.55 -2.89 2.35
CA GLN A 104 -18.97 -3.61 3.56
C GLN A 104 -19.28 -2.66 4.74
N PRO A 105 -18.44 -1.65 5.07
CA PRO A 105 -18.76 -0.70 6.14
C PRO A 105 -20.04 0.10 5.88
N ILE A 106 -20.34 0.43 4.62
CA ILE A 106 -21.54 1.15 4.21
C ILE A 106 -22.80 0.30 4.47
N ILE A 107 -22.74 -0.99 4.11
CA ILE A 107 -23.84 -1.95 4.36
C ILE A 107 -24.09 -2.09 5.87
N SER A 108 -23.02 -2.12 6.66
CA SER A 108 -23.08 -2.18 8.12
C SER A 108 -23.47 -0.86 8.80
N LYS A 109 -23.77 0.20 8.01
CA LYS A 109 -24.05 1.58 8.49
C LYS A 109 -22.93 2.18 9.33
N ASP A 110 -21.70 1.69 9.17
CA ASP A 110 -20.50 2.22 9.80
C ASP A 110 -19.82 3.24 8.88
N PHE A 111 -20.41 4.43 8.82
CA PHE A 111 -19.97 5.49 7.92
C PHE A 111 -18.59 6.06 8.27
N GLU A 112 -18.18 5.99 9.53
CA GLU A 112 -16.85 6.41 9.96
C GLU A 112 -15.79 5.49 9.36
N THR A 113 -16.00 4.17 9.46
CA THR A 113 -15.12 3.20 8.84
C THR A 113 -15.14 3.31 7.32
N ALA A 114 -16.32 3.46 6.70
CA ALA A 114 -16.43 3.68 5.25
C ALA A 114 -15.61 4.90 4.77
N PHE A 115 -15.70 6.01 5.50
CA PHE A 115 -14.98 7.24 5.16
C PHE A 115 -13.46 7.03 5.21
N TRP A 116 -12.95 6.50 6.32
CA TRP A 116 -11.50 6.30 6.50
C TRP A 116 -10.92 5.21 5.62
N THR A 117 -11.68 4.16 5.32
CA THR A 117 -11.26 3.09 4.42
C THR A 117 -10.98 3.61 3.00
N ILE A 118 -11.77 4.57 2.51
CA ILE A 118 -11.62 5.15 1.17
C ILE A 118 -10.64 6.35 1.17
N ILE A 119 -10.80 7.28 2.11
CA ILE A 119 -10.04 8.53 2.15
C ILE A 119 -8.65 8.34 2.75
N GLY A 120 -8.50 7.42 3.71
CA GLY A 120 -7.23 7.16 4.41
C GLY A 120 -6.05 6.95 3.44
N PRO A 121 -6.15 6.03 2.46
CA PRO A 121 -5.08 5.82 1.48
C PRO A 121 -4.69 7.08 0.69
N LEU A 122 -5.68 7.91 0.31
CA LEU A 122 -5.44 9.15 -0.41
C LEU A 122 -4.75 10.19 0.48
N PHE A 123 -5.23 10.34 1.71
CA PHE A 123 -4.66 11.24 2.70
C PHE A 123 -3.20 10.88 3.02
N PHE A 124 -2.93 9.62 3.36
CA PHE A 124 -1.58 9.17 3.69
C PHE A 124 -0.65 9.17 2.47
N GLY A 125 -1.18 8.90 1.27
CA GLY A 125 -0.44 9.07 0.02
C GLY A 125 0.02 10.51 -0.20
N LEU A 126 -0.89 11.48 -0.01
CA LEU A 126 -0.57 12.90 -0.11
C LEU A 126 0.41 13.35 0.99
N LEU A 127 0.19 12.92 2.23
CA LEU A 127 1.09 13.22 3.34
C LEU A 127 2.50 12.70 3.06
N GLY A 128 2.62 11.46 2.61
CA GLY A 128 3.88 10.84 2.21
C GLY A 128 4.58 11.63 1.10
N TRP A 129 3.82 12.06 0.08
CA TRP A 129 4.34 12.91 -0.99
C TRP A 129 4.87 14.25 -0.47
N LEU A 130 4.14 14.92 0.42
CA LEU A 130 4.55 16.19 1.01
C LEU A 130 5.83 16.05 1.85
N LEU A 131 5.93 14.97 2.64
CA LEU A 131 7.11 14.66 3.43
C LEU A 131 8.31 14.38 2.53
N TYR A 132 8.11 13.62 1.45
CA TYR A 132 9.15 13.33 0.46
C TYR A 132 9.65 14.61 -0.22
N GLU A 133 8.73 15.46 -0.69
CA GLU A 133 9.07 16.73 -1.35
C GLU A 133 9.80 17.69 -0.39
N ASN A 134 9.40 17.72 0.88
CA ASN A 134 10.12 18.48 1.91
C ASN A 134 11.53 17.90 2.15
N GLY A 135 11.65 16.57 2.19
CA GLY A 135 12.94 15.89 2.29
C GLY A 135 13.90 16.26 1.16
N ILE A 136 13.42 16.22 -0.09
CA ILE A 136 14.22 16.58 -1.28
C ILE A 136 14.60 18.05 -1.30
N ARG A 137 13.66 18.96 -0.98
CA ARG A 137 13.96 20.41 -0.94
C ARG A 137 15.08 20.73 0.04
N ASN A 138 15.07 20.09 1.21
CA ASN A 138 16.12 20.27 2.20
C ASN A 138 17.48 19.72 1.75
N ILE A 139 17.51 18.71 0.86
CA ILE A 139 18.76 18.20 0.26
C ILE A 139 19.36 19.23 -0.70
N LYS A 140 18.56 19.79 -1.61
CA LYS A 140 19.02 20.79 -2.59
C LYS A 140 19.55 22.08 -1.96
N LEU A 141 19.13 22.40 -0.73
CA LEU A 141 19.62 23.55 0.04
C LEU A 141 20.95 23.29 0.75
N LEU A 142 21.31 22.03 1.01
CA LEU A 142 22.58 21.63 1.63
C LEU A 142 23.70 21.40 0.60
N GLU A 143 23.34 21.23 -0.68
CA GLU A 143 24.29 21.14 -1.80
C GLU A 143 24.68 22.51 -2.40
N LYS A 144 24.10 23.61 -1.89
CA LYS A 144 24.47 25.00 -2.22
C LYS A 144 25.41 25.58 -1.18
#